data_AF-A0A2G8JNP2-F1
#
_entry.id   AF-A0A2G8JNP2-F1
#
_cell.length_a   1.000
_cell.length_b   1.000
_cell.length_c   1.000
_cell.angle_alpha   90.00
_cell.angle_beta   90.00
_cell.angle_gamma   90.00
#
_symmetry.space_group_name_H-M   'P 1'
#
loop_
_entity.id
_entity.type
_entity.pdbx_description
1 polymer ?
#
loop_
_entity_poly.entity_id
_entity_poly.type
_entity_poly.pdbx_seq_one_letter_code
_entity_poly.pdbx_strand_id
1 'polypeptide(L)'
;MRFSNREVPGSIPSRVKIQLGNPPLRGKQQRFVSDSDGKHYPWYGCTTEVATITGPTSCYTTCHLRMNDNFHPSITWDIPVRNSHEVKLTHLGRDQSFTVWLIAINKSTGQKFVLRTVKWRMRINIAVDHSQALGRRARLLDPIIQDQPVILEPSQNEIPPPEALKAPNANNAQTLIWRPNKGREVVIVPPVSQ
;
A
#
# COMPACT_ATOMS: atom_id res chain seq x y z
N MET A 1 -2.33 -6.03 -1.47
CA MET A 1 -1.09 -5.47 -0.90
C MET A 1 -0.11 -6.60 -0.59
N ARG A 2 1.09 -6.62 -1.18
CA ARG A 2 2.18 -7.55 -0.83
C ARG A 2 3.43 -6.75 -0.51
N PHE A 3 4.00 -6.93 0.68
CA PHE A 3 5.32 -6.42 1.02
C PHE A 3 6.33 -7.51 0.71
N SER A 4 7.15 -7.29 -0.32
CA SER A 4 8.21 -8.21 -0.71
C SER A 4 9.55 -7.52 -0.49
N ASN A 5 10.21 -7.79 0.63
CA ASN A 5 11.64 -7.46 0.75
C ASN A 5 12.43 -8.51 -0.05
N ARG A 6 12.83 -8.19 -1.29
CA ARG A 6 14.03 -8.79 -1.86
C ARG A 6 15.20 -7.91 -1.42
N GLU A 7 16.11 -8.47 -0.63
CA GLU A 7 17.39 -7.83 -0.37
C GLU A 7 18.14 -7.71 -1.70
N VAL A 8 18.53 -6.48 -2.05
CA VAL A 8 19.47 -6.24 -3.15
C VAL A 8 20.84 -6.69 -2.65
N PRO A 9 21.49 -7.69 -3.28
CA PRO A 9 22.83 -8.09 -2.87
C PRO A 9 23.82 -6.96 -3.19
N GLY A 10 24.56 -6.47 -2.18
CA GLY A 10 25.78 -5.69 -2.42
C GLY A 10 25.86 -4.23 -1.94
N SER A 11 25.21 -3.78 -0.86
CA SER A 11 25.46 -2.41 -0.36
C SER A 11 25.66 -2.27 1.15
N ILE A 12 26.94 -2.05 1.52
CA ILE A 12 27.53 -1.22 2.60
C ILE A 12 27.08 -1.48 4.08
N PRO A 13 28.04 -1.72 5.01
CA PRO A 13 27.75 -2.14 6.37
C PRO A 13 27.51 -0.94 7.30
N SER A 14 26.25 -0.50 7.46
CA SER A 14 25.69 0.18 8.66
C SER A 14 24.36 0.84 8.31
N ARG A 15 23.22 0.14 8.44
CA ARG A 15 21.89 0.70 8.16
C ARG A 15 20.90 0.41 9.27
N VAL A 16 20.63 1.40 10.12
CA VAL A 16 19.42 1.40 10.97
C VAL A 16 18.22 1.52 10.04
N LYS A 17 17.24 0.62 10.17
CA LYS A 17 16.05 0.59 9.33
C LYS A 17 14.82 0.93 10.17
N ILE A 18 14.09 1.95 9.75
CA ILE A 18 12.71 2.17 10.19
C ILE A 18 11.82 1.65 9.07
N GLN A 19 10.91 0.74 9.40
CA GLN A 19 10.04 0.12 8.41
C GLN A 19 8.58 0.31 8.83
N LEU A 20 7.81 0.94 7.95
CA LEU A 20 6.37 0.83 7.94
C LEU A 20 6.01 -0.44 7.17
N GLY A 21 5.22 -1.33 7.77
CA GLY A 21 4.83 -2.56 7.11
C GLY A 21 3.66 -3.23 7.80
N ASN A 22 3.18 -4.30 7.17
CA ASN A 22 2.05 -5.08 7.66
C ASN A 22 2.55 -6.47 8.07
N PRO A 23 2.63 -6.79 9.37
CA PRO A 23 3.24 -8.03 9.86
C PRO A 23 2.60 -9.32 9.29
N PRO A 24 1.26 -9.45 9.19
CA PRO A 24 0.62 -10.58 8.49
C PRO A 24 1.11 -10.82 7.06
N LEU A 25 1.36 -9.76 6.29
CA LEU A 25 1.90 -9.87 4.92
C LEU A 25 3.36 -10.34 4.92
N ARG A 26 4.15 -9.85 5.88
CA ARG A 26 5.58 -10.21 6.00
C ARG A 26 5.76 -11.66 6.45
N GLY A 27 4.91 -12.13 7.37
CA GLY A 27 4.89 -13.53 7.83
C GLY A 27 4.32 -14.53 6.83
N LYS A 28 3.91 -14.07 5.64
CA LYS A 28 3.14 -14.85 4.64
C LYS A 28 1.84 -15.46 5.18
N GLN A 29 1.36 -15.01 6.34
CA GLN A 29 0.08 -15.44 6.91
C GLN A 29 -1.09 -14.91 6.05
N GLN A 30 -0.91 -13.75 5.42
CA GLN A 30 -1.84 -13.19 4.45
C GLN A 30 -1.13 -12.83 3.16
N ARG A 31 -1.81 -13.00 2.02
CA ARG A 31 -1.32 -12.58 0.70
C ARG A 31 -1.73 -11.15 0.35
N PHE A 32 -2.84 -10.69 0.92
CA PHE A 32 -3.43 -9.38 0.67
C PHE A 32 -3.94 -8.80 1.98
N VAL A 33 -3.94 -7.48 2.03
CA VAL A 33 -4.64 -6.68 3.03
C VAL A 33 -5.51 -5.72 2.24
N SER A 34 -6.77 -5.60 2.66
CA SER A 34 -7.73 -4.72 2.04
C SER A 34 -7.33 -3.27 2.28
N ASP A 35 -7.38 -2.41 1.26
CA ASP A 35 -7.28 -0.94 1.47
C ASP A 35 -8.68 -0.32 1.69
N SER A 36 -9.73 -1.13 1.52
CA SER A 36 -11.12 -0.78 1.78
C SER A 36 -11.44 -0.88 3.27
N ASP A 37 -12.49 -0.19 3.72
CA ASP A 37 -13.02 -0.35 5.09
C ASP A 37 -13.73 -1.70 5.33
N GLY A 38 -13.79 -2.55 4.29
CA GLY A 38 -14.48 -3.85 4.32
C GLY A 38 -16.01 -3.74 4.40
N LYS A 39 -16.59 -2.53 4.26
CA LYS A 39 -18.04 -2.29 4.40
C LYS A 39 -18.60 -1.44 3.26
N HIS A 40 -18.31 -0.13 3.25
CA HIS A 40 -18.98 0.86 2.40
C HIS A 40 -18.05 1.58 1.43
N TYR A 41 -16.76 1.61 1.74
CA TYR A 41 -15.77 2.34 0.98
C TYR A 41 -14.85 1.34 0.32
N PRO A 42 -14.96 1.09 -0.99
CA PRO A 42 -14.03 0.20 -1.68
C PRO A 42 -12.57 0.68 -1.53
N TRP A 43 -12.37 1.99 -1.29
CA TRP A 43 -11.09 2.68 -1.08
C TRP A 43 -11.23 3.77 0.01
N TYR A 44 -11.15 5.05 -0.38
CA TYR A 44 -11.27 6.24 0.49
C TYR A 44 -12.57 7.03 0.28
N GLY A 45 -13.43 6.56 -0.62
CA GLY A 45 -14.66 7.25 -1.04
C GLY A 45 -15.69 6.29 -1.62
N CYS A 46 -16.92 6.79 -1.80
CA CYS A 46 -18.05 6.07 -2.37
C CYS A 46 -18.78 6.87 -3.45
N THR A 47 -18.17 7.96 -3.93
CA THR A 47 -18.84 8.94 -4.80
C THR A 47 -18.56 8.68 -6.27
N THR A 48 -17.30 8.51 -6.64
CA THR A 48 -16.89 8.23 -8.03
C THR A 48 -16.45 6.79 -8.24
N GLU A 49 -16.23 6.07 -7.16
CA GLU A 49 -15.69 4.71 -7.12
C GLU A 49 -16.78 3.65 -7.22
N VAL A 50 -18.05 4.04 -7.04
CA VAL A 50 -19.21 3.16 -7.00
C VAL A 50 -20.33 3.73 -7.88
N ALA A 51 -20.99 2.86 -8.63
CA ALA A 51 -22.25 3.17 -9.30
C ALA A 51 -23.30 2.13 -8.89
N THR A 52 -24.56 2.55 -8.79
CA THR A 52 -25.70 1.66 -8.57
C THR A 52 -26.58 1.70 -9.82
N ILE A 53 -26.88 0.53 -10.36
CA ILE A 53 -27.84 0.37 -11.46
C ILE A 53 -29.08 -0.30 -10.87
N THR A 54 -30.23 0.37 -10.97
CA THR A 54 -31.52 -0.19 -10.54
C THR A 54 -32.20 -0.84 -11.73
N GLY A 55 -32.45 -2.14 -11.63
CA GLY A 55 -33.18 -2.90 -12.65
C GLY A 55 -34.70 -2.90 -12.42
N PRO A 56 -35.47 -3.44 -13.39
CA PRO A 56 -35.02 -3.85 -14.71
C PRO A 56 -34.64 -2.63 -15.58
N THR A 57 -33.70 -2.82 -16.50
CA THR A 57 -33.29 -1.77 -17.45
C THR A 57 -33.74 -2.17 -18.85
N SER A 58 -34.29 -1.23 -19.62
CA SER A 58 -34.75 -1.45 -21.00
C SER A 58 -33.65 -1.22 -22.04
N CYS A 59 -32.49 -0.68 -21.61
CA CYS A 59 -31.35 -0.38 -22.46
C CYS A 59 -30.03 -0.51 -21.69
N TYR A 60 -28.92 -0.54 -22.44
CA TYR A 60 -27.58 -0.52 -21.85
C TYR A 60 -27.35 0.76 -21.05
N THR A 61 -26.79 0.62 -19.85
CA THR A 61 -26.38 1.74 -19.00
C THR A 61 -24.85 1.81 -18.96
N THR A 62 -24.29 2.97 -19.23
CA THR A 62 -22.85 3.24 -19.09
C THR A 62 -22.58 3.96 -17.78
N CYS A 63 -21.62 3.46 -17.01
CA CYS A 63 -21.18 4.09 -15.77
C CYS A 63 -19.70 4.47 -15.88
N HIS A 64 -19.37 5.69 -15.46
CA HIS A 64 -17.99 6.16 -15.38
C HIS A 64 -17.54 6.11 -13.93
N LEU A 65 -16.64 5.17 -13.65
CA LEU A 65 -16.03 5.04 -12.34
C LEU A 65 -14.64 5.65 -12.39
N ARG A 66 -14.30 6.41 -11.35
CA ARG A 66 -12.98 6.98 -11.15
C ARG A 66 -12.50 6.64 -9.75
N MET A 67 -11.19 6.49 -9.63
CA MET A 67 -10.50 6.27 -8.38
C MET A 67 -9.28 7.17 -8.38
N ASN A 68 -8.97 7.76 -7.23
CA ASN A 68 -7.73 8.48 -7.01
C ASN A 68 -7.12 8.07 -5.67
N ASP A 69 -5.88 7.61 -5.70
CA ASP A 69 -5.10 7.31 -4.50
C ASP A 69 -4.01 8.38 -4.38
N ASN A 70 -4.07 9.15 -3.30
CA ASN A 70 -3.11 10.21 -3.03
C ASN A 70 -2.20 9.77 -1.89
N PHE A 71 -0.92 9.56 -2.21
CA PHE A 71 0.05 9.19 -1.20
C PHE A 71 0.66 10.43 -0.55
N HIS A 72 0.39 10.65 0.75
CA HIS A 72 0.98 11.75 1.51
C HIS A 72 1.60 11.26 2.84
N PRO A 73 2.83 10.71 2.83
CA PRO A 73 3.54 10.41 4.06
C PRO A 73 4.35 11.61 4.54
N SER A 74 4.28 11.87 5.85
CA SER A 74 5.27 12.67 6.57
C SER A 74 6.20 11.73 7.33
N ILE A 75 7.52 11.99 7.30
CA ILE A 75 8.52 11.06 7.85
C ILE A 75 9.49 11.81 8.73
N THR A 76 9.73 11.26 9.92
CA THR A 76 10.67 11.81 10.91
C THR A 76 12.10 11.48 10.52
N TRP A 77 12.99 12.45 10.71
CA TRP A 77 14.42 12.37 10.37
C TRP A 77 15.28 11.77 11.49
N ASP A 78 14.70 11.71 12.69
CA ASP A 78 15.27 11.16 13.91
C ASP A 78 14.62 9.80 14.26
N ILE A 79 15.29 9.04 15.13
CA ILE A 79 14.88 7.76 15.67
C ILE A 79 13.79 7.97 16.73
N PRO A 80 12.54 7.55 16.50
CA PRO A 80 11.42 7.84 17.40
C PRO A 80 11.52 7.22 18.82
N VAL A 81 12.48 6.32 19.06
CA VAL A 81 12.65 5.59 20.33
C VAL A 81 13.76 6.15 21.22
N ARG A 82 14.43 7.24 20.80
CA ARG A 82 15.47 7.91 21.61
C ARG A 82 15.25 9.41 21.57
N ASN A 83 15.39 10.09 22.71
CA ASN A 83 15.48 11.54 22.77
C ASN A 83 16.87 12.00 22.27
N SER A 84 17.13 11.80 20.98
CA SER A 84 18.35 12.19 20.31
C SER A 84 17.97 13.28 19.33
N HIS A 85 18.48 14.51 19.45
CA HIS A 85 18.22 15.53 18.42
C HIS A 85 19.07 15.34 17.15
N GLU A 86 19.63 14.13 16.95
CA GLU A 86 20.52 13.82 15.83
C GLU A 86 19.74 13.23 14.65
N VAL A 87 19.91 13.83 13.48
CA VAL A 87 19.35 13.31 12.23
C VAL A 87 20.07 12.03 11.82
N LYS A 88 19.33 10.92 11.66
CA LYS A 88 19.88 9.62 11.28
C LYS A 88 19.31 9.07 9.97
N LEU A 89 18.28 9.72 9.40
CA LEU A 89 17.68 9.30 8.14
C LEU A 89 18.62 9.58 6.97
N THR A 90 19.09 8.52 6.33
CA THR A 90 19.95 8.60 5.13
C THR A 90 19.32 8.00 3.88
N HIS A 91 18.28 7.18 4.06
CA HIS A 91 17.63 6.48 2.96
C HIS A 91 16.18 6.13 3.30
N LEU A 92 15.33 6.26 2.30
CA LEU A 92 13.95 5.81 2.33
C LEU A 92 13.70 4.86 1.16
N GLY A 93 13.18 3.68 1.47
CA GLY A 93 12.73 2.72 0.48
C GLY A 93 11.25 2.38 0.70
N ARG A 94 10.48 2.36 -0.37
CA ARG A 94 9.11 1.85 -0.41
C ARG A 94 8.96 0.93 -1.60
N ASP A 95 8.36 -0.23 -1.38
CA ASP A 95 8.10 -1.21 -2.42
C ASP A 95 6.74 -1.84 -2.15
N GLN A 96 5.79 -1.58 -3.04
CA GLN A 96 4.38 -1.93 -2.84
C GLN A 96 3.73 -2.41 -4.13
N SER A 97 3.05 -3.54 -4.04
CA SER A 97 2.18 -4.04 -5.10
C SER A 97 0.69 -3.84 -4.80
N PHE A 98 -0.02 -3.42 -5.84
CA PHE A 98 -1.44 -3.16 -5.84
C PHE A 98 -2.15 -4.12 -6.79
N THR A 99 -3.31 -4.60 -6.34
CA THR A 99 -4.26 -5.35 -7.16
C THR A 99 -5.63 -4.77 -6.87
N VAL A 100 -6.35 -4.42 -7.93
CA VAL A 100 -7.68 -3.79 -7.85
C VAL A 100 -8.65 -4.64 -8.63
N TRP A 101 -9.80 -4.89 -8.04
CA TRP A 101 -10.89 -5.61 -8.66
C TRP A 101 -12.06 -4.67 -8.85
N LEU A 102 -12.49 -4.49 -10.10
CA LEU A 102 -13.80 -3.94 -10.39
C LEU A 102 -14.82 -5.06 -10.26
N ILE A 103 -15.76 -4.92 -9.33
CA ILE A 103 -16.70 -5.98 -8.97
C ILE A 103 -18.14 -5.46 -9.16
N ALA A 104 -18.97 -6.22 -9.87
CA ALA A 104 -20.42 -6.07 -9.83
C ALA A 104 -20.98 -6.91 -8.67
N ILE A 105 -21.84 -6.30 -7.85
CA ILE A 105 -22.46 -6.96 -6.71
C ILE A 105 -23.98 -6.92 -6.90
N ASN A 106 -24.60 -8.09 -6.92
CA ASN A 106 -26.05 -8.18 -6.80
C ASN A 106 -26.42 -7.92 -5.32
N LYS A 107 -27.09 -6.80 -5.04
CA LYS A 107 -27.43 -6.41 -3.67
C LYS A 107 -28.50 -7.32 -3.02
N SER A 108 -29.37 -7.96 -3.78
CA SER A 108 -30.40 -8.85 -3.22
C SER A 108 -29.85 -10.23 -2.89
N THR A 109 -28.96 -10.77 -3.73
CA THR A 109 -28.39 -12.12 -3.53
C THR A 109 -27.00 -12.13 -2.88
N GLY A 110 -26.32 -10.98 -2.84
CA GLY A 110 -24.94 -10.86 -2.39
C GLY A 110 -23.89 -11.45 -3.35
N GLN A 111 -24.31 -11.95 -4.52
CA GLN A 111 -23.39 -12.52 -5.52
C GLN A 111 -22.44 -11.44 -6.07
N LYS A 112 -21.18 -11.83 -6.27
CA LYS A 112 -20.09 -10.95 -6.71
C LYS A 112 -19.51 -11.45 -8.02
N PHE A 113 -19.33 -10.55 -8.99
CA PHE A 113 -18.77 -10.85 -10.30
C PHE A 113 -17.58 -9.93 -10.56
N VAL A 114 -16.41 -10.51 -10.83
CA VAL A 114 -15.23 -9.73 -11.20
C VAL A 114 -15.35 -9.32 -12.66
N LEU A 115 -15.41 -8.01 -12.90
CA LEU A 115 -15.47 -7.45 -14.25
C LEU A 115 -14.08 -7.23 -14.82
N ARG A 116 -13.16 -6.68 -14.02
CA ARG A 116 -11.76 -6.44 -14.39
C ARG A 116 -10.83 -6.52 -13.20
N THR A 117 -9.60 -6.93 -13.47
CA THR A 117 -8.47 -6.86 -12.54
C THR A 117 -7.39 -5.91 -13.07
N VAL A 118 -6.90 -5.01 -12.22
CA VAL A 118 -5.82 -4.06 -12.53
C VAL A 118 -4.67 -4.25 -11.55
N LYS A 119 -3.43 -4.28 -12.04
CA LYS A 119 -2.23 -4.55 -11.21
C LYS A 119 -1.11 -3.56 -11.50
N TRP A 120 -0.39 -3.14 -10.46
CA TRP A 120 0.87 -2.41 -10.59
C TRP A 120 1.75 -2.58 -9.36
N ARG A 121 3.00 -2.13 -9.49
CA ARG A 121 3.97 -2.10 -8.39
C ARG A 121 4.66 -0.75 -8.39
N MET A 122 4.66 -0.10 -7.24
CA MET A 122 5.38 1.14 -7.00
C MET A 122 6.65 0.85 -6.21
N ARG A 123 7.77 1.44 -6.62
CA ARG A 123 9.06 1.36 -5.96
C ARG A 123 9.66 2.76 -5.84
N ILE A 124 9.70 3.29 -4.62
CA ILE A 124 10.29 4.61 -4.33
C ILE A 124 11.57 4.37 -3.55
N ASN A 125 12.69 4.88 -4.06
CA ASN A 125 13.96 4.87 -3.34
C ASN A 125 14.48 6.29 -3.28
N ILE A 126 14.73 6.83 -2.09
CA ILE A 126 15.16 8.21 -1.90
C ILE A 126 16.42 8.18 -1.04
N ALA A 127 17.49 8.82 -1.51
CA ALA A 127 18.63 9.16 -0.68
C ALA A 127 18.34 10.46 0.06
N VAL A 128 18.74 10.53 1.33
CA VAL A 128 18.61 11.72 2.18
C VAL A 128 19.99 12.14 2.66
N ASP A 129 20.35 13.39 2.42
CA ASP A 129 21.56 14.03 2.93
C ASP A 129 21.16 15.28 3.73
N HIS A 130 21.30 15.19 5.05
CA HIS A 130 20.91 16.25 5.96
C HIS A 130 21.86 17.43 5.99
N SER A 131 23.07 17.29 5.45
CA SER A 131 24.06 18.36 5.36
C SER A 131 23.73 19.37 4.25
N GLN A 132 22.88 18.99 3.29
CA GLN A 132 22.48 19.87 2.19
C GLN A 132 21.45 20.93 2.63
N ALA A 133 21.37 22.00 1.85
CA ALA A 133 20.34 23.03 2.02
C ALA A 133 18.92 22.46 1.79
N LEU A 134 17.91 23.12 2.40
CA LEU A 134 16.50 22.80 2.17
C LEU A 134 16.18 22.82 0.67
N GLY A 135 15.34 21.88 0.22
CA GLY A 135 15.04 21.65 -1.20
C GLY A 135 16.07 20.79 -1.95
N ARG A 136 17.25 20.52 -1.38
CA ARG A 136 18.30 19.68 -2.01
C ARG A 136 18.69 18.44 -1.19
N ARG A 137 18.02 18.21 -0.06
CA ARG A 137 18.35 17.12 0.86
C ARG A 137 17.90 15.74 0.40
N ALA A 138 16.96 15.65 -0.54
CA ALA A 138 16.41 14.39 -1.00
C ALA A 138 16.68 14.22 -2.50
N ARG A 139 17.10 13.02 -2.89
CA ARG A 139 17.28 12.63 -4.29
C ARG A 139 16.57 11.31 -4.57
N LEU A 140 15.70 11.31 -5.57
CA LEU A 140 15.09 10.08 -6.09
C LEU A 140 16.17 9.21 -6.72
N LEU A 141 16.22 7.95 -6.30
CA LEU A 141 17.05 6.89 -6.84
C LEU A 141 16.16 5.95 -7.68
N ASP A 142 16.79 5.03 -8.41
CA ASP A 142 16.05 4.10 -9.26
C ASP A 142 15.07 3.21 -8.50
N PRO A 143 13.92 2.87 -9.10
CA PRO A 143 13.51 3.30 -10.44
C PRO A 143 12.92 4.73 -10.43
N ILE A 144 13.43 5.59 -11.31
CA ILE A 144 12.88 6.96 -11.47
C ILE A 144 11.49 6.89 -12.12
N ILE A 145 11.33 6.03 -13.12
CA ILE A 145 10.06 5.80 -13.82
C ILE A 145 9.33 4.64 -13.15
N GLN A 146 8.07 4.86 -12.80
CA GLN A 146 7.23 3.84 -12.15
C GLN A 146 6.48 2.99 -13.19
N ASP A 147 6.30 1.72 -12.85
CA ASP A 147 5.52 0.78 -13.65
C ASP A 147 4.05 1.29 -13.73
N GLN A 148 3.51 1.39 -14.95
CA GLN A 148 2.13 1.81 -15.16
C GLN A 148 1.14 0.68 -14.79
N PRO A 149 -0.10 1.01 -14.39
CA PRO A 149 -1.15 0.02 -14.20
C PRO A 149 -1.42 -0.82 -15.44
N VAL A 150 -1.46 -2.14 -15.24
CA VAL A 150 -1.80 -3.13 -16.26
C VAL A 150 -3.21 -3.64 -15.98
N ILE A 151 -4.09 -3.48 -16.96
CA ILE A 151 -5.43 -4.09 -16.95
C ILE A 151 -5.28 -5.51 -17.51
N LEU A 152 -5.74 -6.51 -16.77
CA LEU A 152 -5.70 -7.90 -17.23
C LEU A 152 -6.77 -8.13 -18.31
N GLU A 153 -6.46 -9.06 -19.23
CA GLU A 153 -7.43 -9.54 -20.20
C GLU A 153 -8.60 -10.25 -19.49
N PRO A 154 -9.81 -10.30 -20.10
CA PRO A 154 -10.99 -10.87 -19.43
C PRO A 154 -10.78 -12.32 -18.93
N SER A 155 -10.04 -13.12 -19.69
CA SER A 155 -9.71 -14.52 -19.36
C SER A 155 -8.70 -14.66 -18.22
N GLN A 156 -8.04 -13.57 -17.83
CA GLN A 156 -7.01 -13.52 -16.79
C GLN A 156 -7.49 -12.85 -15.50
N ASN A 157 -8.75 -12.42 -15.43
CA ASN A 157 -9.31 -11.83 -14.23
C ASN A 157 -9.12 -12.74 -13.01
N GLU A 158 -8.58 -12.17 -11.94
CA GLU A 158 -8.30 -12.90 -10.70
C GLU A 158 -9.49 -12.77 -9.75
N ILE A 159 -9.83 -13.84 -9.03
CA ILE A 159 -10.84 -13.78 -7.97
C ILE A 159 -10.22 -13.07 -6.75
N PRO A 160 -10.85 -12.03 -6.19
CA PRO A 160 -10.38 -11.40 -4.97
C PRO A 160 -10.41 -12.42 -3.82
N PRO A 161 -9.30 -12.59 -3.09
CA PRO A 161 -9.27 -13.53 -2.00
C PRO A 161 -10.10 -13.00 -0.82
N PRO A 162 -10.56 -13.86 0.11
CA PRO A 162 -11.44 -13.45 1.20
C PRO A 162 -10.89 -12.32 2.07
N GLU A 163 -9.56 -12.24 2.24
CA GLU A 163 -8.92 -11.20 3.05
C GLU A 163 -8.97 -9.82 2.38
N ALA A 164 -9.12 -9.76 1.06
CA ALA A 164 -9.29 -8.50 0.33
C ALA A 164 -10.70 -7.91 0.48
N LEU A 165 -11.64 -8.65 1.08
CA LEU A 165 -13.02 -8.25 1.27
C LEU A 165 -13.37 -7.98 2.74
N LYS A 166 -12.39 -8.04 3.64
CA LYS A 166 -12.58 -7.99 5.10
C LYS A 166 -11.62 -6.99 5.73
N ALA A 167 -11.99 -6.49 6.90
CA ALA A 167 -11.12 -5.72 7.79
C ALA A 167 -9.98 -6.60 8.36
N PRO A 168 -8.88 -6.01 8.87
CA PRO A 168 -8.56 -4.58 8.95
C PRO A 168 -8.14 -4.00 7.60
N ASN A 169 -8.39 -2.70 7.42
CA ASN A 169 -7.85 -1.98 6.27
C ASN A 169 -6.31 -1.83 6.41
N ALA A 170 -5.66 -1.52 5.29
CA ALA A 170 -4.20 -1.47 5.22
C ALA A 170 -3.61 -0.47 6.22
N ASN A 171 -4.31 0.64 6.47
CA ASN A 171 -3.91 1.67 7.41
C ASN A 171 -3.92 1.18 8.87
N ASN A 172 -4.99 0.50 9.31
CA ASN A 172 -5.07 -0.03 10.67
C ASN A 172 -4.02 -1.11 10.93
N ALA A 173 -3.62 -1.85 9.90
CA ALA A 173 -2.62 -2.91 10.00
C ALA A 173 -1.17 -2.42 9.78
N GLN A 174 -0.94 -1.11 9.61
CA GLN A 174 0.40 -0.54 9.53
C GLN A 174 1.08 -0.57 10.90
N THR A 175 2.34 -1.00 10.92
CA THR A 175 3.19 -1.00 12.10
C THR A 175 4.49 -0.26 11.78
N LEU A 176 4.91 0.63 12.67
CA LEU A 176 6.23 1.27 12.59
C LEU A 176 7.22 0.46 13.44
N ILE A 177 8.22 -0.12 12.80
CA ILE A 177 9.21 -0.97 13.46
C ILE A 177 10.60 -0.37 13.27
N TRP A 178 11.31 -0.19 14.38
CA TRP A 178 12.72 0.16 14.41
C TRP A 178 13.58 -1.10 14.44
N ARG A 179 14.54 -1.18 13.53
CA ARG A 179 15.50 -2.28 13.42
C ARG A 179 16.91 -1.71 13.46
N PRO A 180 17.56 -1.70 14.63
CA PRO A 180 18.95 -1.26 14.73
C PRO A 180 19.91 -2.29 14.12
N ASN A 181 21.13 -1.86 13.79
CA ASN A 181 22.20 -2.77 13.36
C ASN A 181 22.62 -3.75 14.47
N LYS A 182 22.46 -3.35 15.74
CA LYS A 182 22.77 -4.15 16.93
C LYS A 182 21.61 -4.04 17.91
N GLY A 183 21.23 -5.15 18.54
CA GLY A 183 20.11 -5.22 19.48
C GLY A 183 18.83 -5.77 18.83
N ARG A 184 17.74 -5.78 19.61
CA ARG A 184 16.44 -6.30 19.17
C ARG A 184 15.66 -5.24 18.38
N GLU A 185 14.80 -5.69 17.47
CA GLU A 185 13.81 -4.81 16.86
C GLU A 185 12.81 -4.30 17.91
N VAL A 186 12.31 -3.09 17.71
CA VAL A 186 11.36 -2.43 18.59
C VAL A 186 10.16 -1.97 17.78
N VAL A 187 8.96 -2.35 18.19
CA VAL A 187 7.72 -1.79 17.65
C VAL A 187 7.53 -0.40 18.25
N ILE A 188 7.58 0.63 17.41
CA ILE A 188 7.42 2.03 17.82
C ILE A 188 5.93 2.38 17.86
N VAL A 189 5.24 2.06 16.76
CA VAL A 189 3.80 2.27 16.62
C VAL A 189 3.21 0.89 16.32
N PRO A 190 2.44 0.30 17.26
CA PRO A 190 1.74 -0.94 16.99
C PRO A 190 0.66 -0.72 15.94
N PRO A 191 0.17 -1.79 15.28
CA PRO A 191 -1.05 -1.67 14.49
C PRO A 191 -2.20 -1.23 15.39
N VAL A 192 -3.15 -0.50 14.84
CA VAL A 192 -4.39 -0.18 15.55
C VAL A 192 -5.12 -1.52 15.74
N SER A 193 -5.18 -1.99 16.99
CA SER A 193 -5.81 -3.25 17.37
C SER A 193 -7.24 -3.37 16.82
N GLN A 194 -7.60 -4.60 16.44
CA GLN A 194 -8.94 -4.99 15.98
C GLN A 194 -10.02 -4.71 17.02
#